data_AF-A0A8J7RYG6-F1
#
_entry.id   AF-A0A8J7RYG6-F1
#
_cell.length_a   1.000
_cell.length_b   1.000
_cell.length_c   1.000
_cell.angle_alpha   90.00
_cell.angle_beta   90.00
_cell.angle_gamma   90.00
#
_symmetry.space_group_name_H-M   'P 1'
#
loop_
_entity.id
_entity.type
_entity.pdbx_description
1 polymer ?
#
loop_
_entity_poly.entity_id
_entity_poly.type
_entity_poly.pdbx_seq_one_letter_code
_entity_poly.pdbx_strand_id
1 'polypeptide(L)'
;MVTREEIYNESKREIADSLPKIIVEIVIAFLIWLFAVYIFIPLAGTLSDPTFLGLIGLQSLISGIVIVALIIIFIAILKEVIDVTNAIAGYATLAFSKGEVSEEKLDRYQTGFRLIGYVLLAVVAYLFFLPLIAGVLGVLAGVILVLLVIWAIIILFQAGRIFSTEIEEKAADFSKRVEKLKEEGTPEEKKE
;
A
#
# COMPACT_ATOMS: atom_id res chain seq x y z
N MET A 1 -16.08 22.25 9.24
CA MET A 1 -16.44 21.06 10.06
C MET A 1 -17.22 20.13 9.15
N VAL A 2 -16.80 18.87 9.04
CA VAL A 2 -17.44 17.90 8.14
C VAL A 2 -18.39 17.02 8.93
N THR A 3 -19.59 16.77 8.40
CA THR A 3 -20.57 15.93 9.09
C THR A 3 -20.19 14.46 8.99
N ARG A 4 -20.50 13.67 10.02
CA ARG A 4 -20.18 12.22 10.03
C ARG A 4 -20.83 11.47 8.87
N GLU A 5 -22.04 11.87 8.50
CA GLU A 5 -22.80 11.27 7.41
C GLU A 5 -22.16 11.54 6.05
N GLU A 6 -21.64 12.75 5.86
CA GLU A 6 -20.89 13.14 4.66
C GLU A 6 -19.59 12.32 4.51
N ILE A 7 -18.78 12.21 5.57
CA ILE A 7 -17.56 11.37 5.56
C ILE A 7 -17.92 9.91 5.24
N TYR A 8 -18.96 9.37 5.87
CA TYR A 8 -19.37 7.97 5.65
C TYR A 8 -19.81 7.71 4.22
N ASN A 9 -20.65 8.59 3.66
CA ASN A 9 -21.18 8.44 2.30
C ASN A 9 -20.08 8.64 1.24
N GLU A 10 -19.17 9.59 1.46
CA GLU A 10 -18.02 9.81 0.58
C GLU A 10 -17.06 8.64 0.60
N SER A 11 -16.64 8.18 1.78
CA SER A 11 -15.76 7.00 1.90
C SER A 11 -16.39 5.74 1.29
N LYS A 12 -17.70 5.52 1.47
CA LYS A 12 -18.40 4.40 0.85
C LYS A 12 -18.35 4.47 -0.68
N ARG A 13 -18.56 5.67 -1.24
CA ARG A 13 -18.55 5.91 -2.69
C ARG A 13 -17.17 5.70 -3.27
N GLU A 14 -16.14 6.26 -2.66
CA GLU A 14 -14.74 6.13 -3.10
C GLU A 14 -14.29 4.66 -3.12
N ILE A 15 -14.61 3.89 -2.07
CA ILE A 15 -14.29 2.46 -2.03
C ILE A 15 -15.02 1.69 -3.14
N ALA A 16 -16.32 1.95 -3.32
CA ALA A 16 -17.13 1.23 -4.29
C ALA A 16 -16.70 1.50 -5.74
N ASP A 17 -16.18 2.70 -6.02
CA ASP A 17 -15.69 3.08 -7.35
C ASP A 17 -14.25 2.62 -7.59
N SER A 18 -13.37 2.80 -6.60
CA SER A 18 -11.92 2.64 -6.79
C SER A 18 -11.44 1.21 -6.60
N LEU A 19 -12.02 0.44 -5.65
CA LEU A 19 -11.58 -0.95 -5.41
C LEU A 19 -11.73 -1.84 -6.65
N PRO A 20 -12.87 -1.85 -7.38
CA PRO A 20 -12.99 -2.68 -8.57
C PRO A 20 -11.97 -2.29 -9.65
N LYS A 21 -11.66 -1.00 -9.82
CA LYS A 21 -10.66 -0.53 -10.79
C LYS A 21 -9.27 -1.02 -10.41
N ILE A 22 -8.86 -0.90 -9.14
CA ILE A 22 -7.58 -1.45 -8.65
C ILE A 22 -7.48 -2.94 -8.98
N ILE A 23 -8.53 -3.71 -8.70
CA ILE A 23 -8.54 -5.16 -8.96
C ILE A 23 -8.36 -5.43 -10.46
N VAL A 24 -9.11 -4.74 -11.32
CA VAL A 24 -9.01 -4.89 -12.78
C VAL A 24 -7.61 -4.53 -13.27
N GLU A 25 -7.05 -3.42 -12.82
CA GLU A 25 -5.71 -2.96 -13.22
C GLU A 25 -4.60 -3.91 -12.73
N ILE A 26 -4.70 -4.42 -11.50
CA ILE A 26 -3.78 -5.44 -10.99
C ILE A 26 -3.87 -6.73 -11.80
N VAL A 27 -5.08 -7.17 -12.18
CA VAL A 27 -5.26 -8.35 -13.04
C VAL A 27 -4.63 -8.12 -14.42
N ILE A 28 -4.84 -6.96 -15.03
CA ILE A 28 -4.24 -6.60 -16.32
C ILE A 28 -2.71 -6.57 -16.21
N ALA A 29 -2.17 -5.90 -15.19
CA ALA A 29 -0.74 -5.88 -14.92
C ALA A 29 -0.19 -7.29 -14.74
N PHE A 30 -0.92 -8.16 -14.02
CA PHE A 30 -0.50 -9.53 -13.73
C PHE A 30 -0.46 -10.37 -15.00
N LEU A 31 -1.47 -10.25 -15.86
CA LEU A 31 -1.47 -10.91 -17.16
C LEU A 31 -0.29 -10.45 -18.02
N ILE A 32 -0.08 -9.14 -18.17
CA ILE A 32 1.05 -8.60 -18.94
C ILE A 32 2.38 -9.14 -18.40
N TRP A 33 2.55 -9.08 -17.09
CA TRP A 33 3.73 -9.60 -16.41
C TRP A 33 3.93 -11.10 -16.64
N LEU A 34 2.87 -11.90 -16.49
CA LEU A 34 2.87 -13.34 -16.69
C LEU A 34 3.33 -13.70 -18.10
N PHE A 35 2.70 -13.09 -19.11
CA PHE A 35 3.06 -13.31 -20.51
C PHE A 35 4.49 -12.82 -20.81
N ALA A 36 4.89 -11.68 -20.28
CA ALA A 36 6.24 -11.18 -20.47
C ALA A 36 7.31 -12.13 -19.91
N VAL A 37 7.18 -12.52 -18.65
CA VAL A 37 8.19 -13.31 -17.93
C VAL A 37 8.24 -14.75 -18.41
N TYR A 38 7.10 -15.38 -18.65
CA TYR A 38 7.05 -16.82 -18.95
C TYR A 38 6.98 -17.15 -20.44
N ILE A 39 6.62 -16.19 -21.29
CA ILE A 39 6.43 -16.44 -22.72
C ILE A 39 7.35 -15.54 -23.55
N PHE A 40 7.19 -14.21 -23.48
CA PHE A 40 7.87 -13.31 -24.41
C PHE A 40 9.38 -13.22 -24.20
N ILE A 41 9.84 -13.11 -22.95
CA ILE A 41 11.28 -13.05 -22.62
C ILE A 41 11.99 -14.37 -22.98
N PRO A 42 11.49 -15.55 -22.58
CA PRO A 42 12.09 -16.83 -22.98
C PRO A 42 12.11 -17.02 -24.50
N LEU A 43 11.02 -16.70 -25.20
CA LEU A 43 10.97 -16.77 -26.67
C LEU A 43 12.02 -15.85 -27.28
N ALA A 44 12.12 -14.60 -26.84
CA ALA A 44 13.16 -13.69 -27.32
C ALA A 44 14.58 -14.20 -27.06
N GLY A 45 14.81 -14.88 -25.93
CA GLY A 45 16.06 -15.58 -25.65
C GLY A 45 16.38 -16.64 -26.72
N THR A 46 15.40 -17.48 -27.08
CA THR A 46 15.60 -18.48 -28.15
C THR A 46 15.86 -17.86 -29.53
N LEU A 47 15.22 -16.73 -29.84
CA LEU A 47 15.44 -16.01 -31.10
C LEU A 47 16.77 -15.25 -31.13
N SER A 48 17.35 -14.96 -29.96
CA SER A 48 18.64 -14.30 -29.82
C SER A 48 19.82 -15.25 -30.08
N ASP A 49 19.57 -16.57 -30.16
CA ASP A 49 20.60 -17.56 -30.43
C ASP A 49 21.27 -17.28 -31.81
N PRO A 50 22.60 -17.11 -31.86
CA PRO A 50 23.35 -16.92 -33.11
C PRO A 50 23.14 -18.04 -34.14
N THR A 51 22.75 -19.23 -33.69
CA THR A 51 22.51 -20.40 -34.54
C THR A 51 21.10 -20.48 -35.11
N PHE A 52 20.18 -19.62 -34.65
CA PHE A 52 18.80 -19.56 -35.14
C PHE A 52 18.53 -18.29 -35.97
N LEU A 53 18.23 -17.16 -35.32
CA LEU A 53 17.98 -15.87 -35.99
C LEU A 53 18.98 -14.78 -35.61
N GLY A 54 19.76 -14.96 -34.53
CA GLY A 54 20.78 -14.01 -34.12
C GLY A 54 20.27 -12.60 -33.77
N LEU A 55 19.03 -12.48 -33.28
CA LEU A 55 18.43 -11.19 -32.90
C LEU A 55 18.95 -10.69 -31.55
N ILE A 56 20.23 -10.28 -31.53
CA ILE A 56 20.92 -9.84 -30.32
C ILE A 56 20.17 -8.68 -29.67
N GLY A 57 19.89 -8.79 -28.37
CA GLY A 57 19.29 -7.72 -27.56
C GLY A 57 17.76 -7.69 -27.58
N LEU A 58 17.09 -8.60 -28.31
CA LEU A 58 15.63 -8.68 -28.34
C LEU A 58 15.03 -8.90 -26.95
N GLN A 59 15.69 -9.71 -26.11
CA GLN A 59 15.25 -9.96 -24.74
C GLN A 59 15.21 -8.67 -23.90
N SER A 60 16.27 -7.87 -23.94
CA SER A 60 16.35 -6.59 -23.22
C SER A 60 15.34 -5.57 -23.75
N LEU A 61 15.10 -5.56 -25.06
CA LEU A 61 14.09 -4.69 -25.69
C LEU A 61 12.68 -5.03 -25.19
N ILE A 62 12.30 -6.31 -25.20
CA ILE A 62 11.00 -6.75 -24.69
C ILE A 62 10.85 -6.41 -23.21
N SER A 63 11.86 -6.72 -22.39
CA SER A 63 11.85 -6.35 -20.97
C SER A 63 11.63 -4.86 -20.77
N GLY A 64 12.32 -4.00 -21.53
CA GLY A 64 12.17 -2.54 -21.48
C GLY A 64 10.75 -2.08 -21.83
N ILE A 65 10.17 -2.61 -22.92
CA ILE A 65 8.80 -2.28 -23.34
C ILE A 65 7.78 -2.69 -22.26
N VAL A 66 7.93 -3.88 -21.69
CA VAL A 66 7.05 -4.38 -20.62
C VAL A 66 7.17 -3.53 -19.37
N ILE A 67 8.39 -3.12 -19.00
CA ILE A 67 8.61 -2.18 -17.88
C ILE A 67 7.82 -0.89 -18.11
N VAL A 68 7.92 -0.28 -19.30
CA VAL A 68 7.17 0.94 -19.61
C VAL A 68 5.66 0.73 -19.51
N ALA A 69 5.15 -0.38 -20.04
CA ALA A 69 3.72 -0.72 -19.97
C ALA A 69 3.24 -0.87 -18.51
N LEU A 70 4.00 -1.58 -17.68
CA LEU A 70 3.66 -1.74 -16.26
C LEU A 70 3.74 -0.41 -15.50
N ILE A 71 4.70 0.47 -15.80
CA ILE A 71 4.79 1.80 -15.18
C ILE A 71 3.49 2.59 -15.42
N ILE A 72 2.97 2.57 -16.65
CA ILE A 72 1.73 3.27 -17.00
C ILE A 72 0.56 2.73 -16.17
N ILE A 73 0.46 1.42 -16.02
CA ILE A 73 -0.62 0.79 -15.22
C ILE A 73 -0.47 1.13 -13.74
N PHE A 74 0.73 1.07 -13.18
CA PHE A 74 0.95 1.40 -11.76
C PHE A 74 0.69 2.87 -11.44
N ILE A 75 0.88 3.79 -12.40
CA ILE A 75 0.48 5.19 -12.26
C ILE A 75 -1.05 5.33 -12.18
N ALA A 76 -1.80 4.51 -12.90
CA ALA A 76 -3.26 4.48 -12.80
C ALA A 76 -3.70 3.93 -11.42
N ILE A 77 -3.13 2.79 -11.01
CA ILE A 77 -3.41 2.16 -9.69
C ILE A 77 -3.11 3.12 -8.54
N LEU A 78 -2.04 3.93 -8.67
CA LEU A 78 -1.64 4.87 -7.62
C LEU A 78 -2.76 5.84 -7.25
N LYS A 79 -3.51 6.35 -8.23
CA LYS A 79 -4.62 7.28 -7.98
C LYS A 79 -5.74 6.58 -7.21
N GLU A 80 -6.14 5.41 -7.68
CA GLU A 80 -7.21 4.64 -7.05
C GLU A 80 -6.83 4.19 -5.63
N VAL A 81 -5.55 3.86 -5.38
CA VAL A 81 -5.03 3.56 -4.03
C VAL A 81 -5.11 4.78 -3.12
N ILE A 82 -4.82 5.99 -3.63
CA ILE A 82 -4.99 7.22 -2.84
C ILE A 82 -6.45 7.38 -2.42
N ASP A 83 -7.39 7.18 -3.34
CA ASP A 83 -8.82 7.33 -3.06
C ASP A 83 -9.30 6.28 -2.04
N VAL A 84 -8.91 5.01 -2.20
CA VAL A 84 -9.24 3.96 -1.22
C VAL A 84 -8.62 4.24 0.15
N THR A 85 -7.36 4.70 0.20
CA THR A 85 -6.71 5.00 1.49
C THR A 85 -7.32 6.20 2.19
N ASN A 86 -7.73 7.24 1.44
CA ASN A 86 -8.47 8.37 1.99
C ASN A 86 -9.83 7.92 2.55
N ALA A 87 -10.54 7.03 1.85
CA ALA A 87 -11.80 6.48 2.31
C ALA A 87 -11.64 5.61 3.58
N ILE A 88 -10.63 4.75 3.63
CA ILE A 88 -10.31 3.95 4.83
C ILE A 88 -9.97 4.87 6.00
N ALA A 89 -9.21 5.94 5.76
CA ALA A 89 -8.92 6.94 6.77
C ALA A 89 -10.19 7.61 7.30
N GLY A 90 -11.14 7.96 6.42
CA GLY A 90 -12.46 8.48 6.82
C GLY A 90 -13.19 7.54 7.78
N TYR A 91 -13.29 6.25 7.45
CA TYR A 91 -13.84 5.23 8.35
C TYR A 91 -13.10 5.14 9.69
N ALA A 92 -11.77 5.15 9.66
CA ALA A 92 -10.96 5.08 10.88
C ALA A 92 -11.19 6.32 11.77
N THR A 93 -11.25 7.51 11.19
CA THR A 93 -11.52 8.75 11.92
C THR A 93 -12.90 8.73 12.57
N LEU A 94 -13.92 8.22 11.86
CA LEU A 94 -15.28 8.05 12.40
C LEU A 94 -15.33 7.04 13.55
N ALA A 95 -14.61 5.91 13.43
CA ALA A 95 -14.56 4.86 14.44
C ALA A 95 -13.82 5.30 15.72
N PHE A 96 -12.82 6.18 15.59
CA PHE A 96 -11.97 6.61 16.71
C PHE A 96 -12.31 7.98 17.27
N SER A 97 -13.27 8.71 16.71
CA SER A 97 -13.73 9.98 17.25
C SER A 97 -15.07 9.82 17.98
N LYS A 98 -15.25 10.52 19.10
CA LYS A 98 -16.55 10.68 19.78
C LYS A 98 -17.07 12.08 19.45
N GLY A 99 -18.15 12.17 18.68
CA GLY A 99 -18.74 13.45 18.25
C GLY A 99 -18.19 13.98 16.91
N GLU A 100 -18.21 15.30 16.76
CA GLU A 100 -17.79 16.02 15.55
C GLU A 100 -16.31 15.79 15.22
N VAL A 101 -16.01 15.69 13.93
CA VAL A 101 -14.65 15.45 13.42
C VAL A 101 -14.13 16.75 12.83
N SER A 102 -12.98 17.23 13.33
CA SER A 102 -12.29 18.36 12.72
C SER A 102 -11.63 17.93 11.40
N GLU A 103 -11.60 18.83 10.43
CA GLU A 103 -10.96 18.62 9.13
C GLU A 103 -9.46 18.29 9.28
N GLU A 104 -8.79 18.95 10.25
CA GLU A 104 -7.39 18.67 10.57
C GLU A 104 -7.15 17.22 11.03
N LYS A 105 -8.09 16.65 11.82
CA LYS A 105 -7.98 15.26 12.25
C LYS A 105 -8.20 14.29 11.08
N LEU A 106 -9.14 14.61 10.19
CA LEU A 106 -9.40 13.81 8.99
C LEU A 106 -8.18 13.81 8.06
N ASP A 107 -7.61 14.98 7.75
CA ASP A 107 -6.43 15.09 6.87
C ASP A 107 -5.19 14.41 7.46
N ARG A 108 -5.01 14.49 8.78
CA ARG A 108 -3.95 13.76 9.48
C ARG A 108 -4.08 12.24 9.26
N TYR A 109 -5.28 11.69 9.44
CA TYR A 109 -5.55 10.28 9.19
C TYR A 109 -5.34 9.91 7.72
N GLN A 110 -5.89 10.68 6.79
CA GLN A 110 -5.72 10.46 5.35
C GLN A 110 -4.23 10.43 4.97
N THR A 111 -3.44 11.36 5.49
CA THR A 111 -1.98 11.37 5.28
C THR A 111 -1.31 10.10 5.79
N GLY A 112 -1.61 9.65 7.01
CA GLY A 112 -1.05 8.41 7.56
C GLY A 112 -1.39 7.17 6.71
N PHE A 113 -2.65 7.05 6.28
CA PHE A 113 -3.09 5.93 5.43
C PHE A 113 -2.52 6.00 4.01
N ARG A 114 -2.41 7.19 3.40
CA ARG A 114 -1.75 7.38 2.09
C ARG A 114 -0.30 6.90 2.12
N LEU A 115 0.46 7.25 3.17
CA LEU A 115 1.84 6.80 3.33
C LEU A 115 1.96 5.27 3.36
N ILE A 116 1.06 4.59 4.08
CA ILE A 116 1.01 3.12 4.13
C ILE A 116 0.65 2.56 2.75
N GLY A 117 -0.36 3.15 2.09
CA GLY A 117 -0.76 2.78 0.74
C GLY A 117 0.37 2.86 -0.28
N TYR A 118 1.17 3.94 -0.24
CA TYR A 118 2.33 4.11 -1.11
C TYR A 118 3.37 3.03 -0.89
N VAL A 119 3.66 2.67 0.36
CA VAL A 119 4.62 1.60 0.66
C VAL A 119 4.11 0.26 0.13
N LEU A 120 2.86 -0.08 0.39
CA LEU A 120 2.26 -1.34 -0.09
C LEU A 120 2.29 -1.41 -1.62
N LEU A 121 1.86 -0.34 -2.29
CA LEU A 121 1.85 -0.30 -3.75
C LEU A 121 3.26 -0.38 -4.33
N ALA A 122 4.24 0.32 -3.74
CA ALA A 122 5.62 0.27 -4.19
C ALA A 122 6.23 -1.13 -4.05
N VAL A 123 5.94 -1.83 -2.94
CA VAL A 123 6.38 -3.22 -2.74
C VAL A 123 5.75 -4.14 -3.78
N VAL A 124 4.44 -4.05 -4.00
CA VAL A 124 3.75 -4.84 -5.02
C VAL A 124 4.32 -4.53 -6.40
N ALA A 125 4.49 -3.27 -6.76
CA ALA A 125 5.09 -2.86 -8.02
C ALA A 125 6.49 -3.45 -8.20
N TYR A 126 7.34 -3.38 -7.17
CA TYR A 126 8.68 -3.94 -7.21
C TYR A 126 8.68 -5.44 -7.51
N LEU A 127 7.72 -6.22 -7.00
CA LEU A 127 7.61 -7.65 -7.31
C LEU A 127 7.35 -7.90 -8.80
N PHE A 128 6.54 -7.05 -9.45
CA PHE A 128 6.30 -7.12 -10.89
C PHE A 128 7.55 -6.73 -11.68
N PHE A 129 8.24 -5.67 -11.26
CA PHE A 129 9.42 -5.19 -11.97
C PHE A 129 10.66 -6.06 -11.75
N LEU A 130 10.78 -6.77 -10.64
CA LEU A 130 11.96 -7.55 -10.26
C LEU A 130 12.51 -8.45 -11.38
N PRO A 131 11.73 -9.39 -11.95
CA PRO A 131 12.26 -10.28 -13.00
C PRO A 131 12.63 -9.53 -14.28
N LEU A 132 11.95 -8.41 -14.57
CA LEU A 132 12.18 -7.60 -15.77
C LEU A 132 13.47 -6.78 -15.63
N ILE A 133 13.68 -6.14 -14.47
CA ILE A 133 14.90 -5.39 -14.16
C ILE A 133 16.09 -6.35 -14.08
N ALA A 134 15.93 -7.49 -13.42
CA ALA A 134 16.98 -8.49 -13.31
C ALA A 134 17.39 -9.05 -14.68
N GLY A 135 16.44 -9.18 -15.61
CA GLY A 135 16.70 -9.58 -17.00
C GLY A 135 17.45 -8.54 -17.83
N VAL A 136 17.54 -7.28 -17.38
CA VAL A 136 18.33 -6.22 -18.03
C VAL A 136 19.66 -6.04 -17.32
N LEU A 137 19.63 -5.76 -16.01
CA LEU A 137 20.81 -5.56 -15.16
C LEU A 137 20.52 -6.07 -13.74
N GLY A 138 20.97 -7.28 -13.42
CA GLY A 138 20.77 -7.91 -12.10
C GLY A 138 21.18 -7.05 -10.90
N VAL A 139 22.29 -6.30 -11.02
CA VAL A 139 22.78 -5.41 -9.95
C VAL A 139 21.78 -4.27 -9.66
N LEU A 140 21.12 -3.72 -10.70
CA LEU A 140 20.14 -2.65 -10.50
C LEU A 140 18.94 -3.12 -9.69
N ALA A 141 18.48 -4.36 -9.88
CA ALA A 141 17.37 -4.90 -9.08
C ALA A 141 17.72 -4.89 -7.58
N GLY A 142 18.91 -5.39 -7.23
CA GLY A 142 19.39 -5.39 -5.83
C GLY A 142 19.51 -3.98 -5.23
N VAL A 143 20.05 -3.02 -5.98
CA VAL A 143 20.16 -1.63 -5.52
C VAL A 143 18.78 -1.00 -5.29
N ILE A 144 17.84 -1.19 -6.22
CA ILE A 144 16.48 -0.66 -6.11
C ILE A 144 15.77 -1.26 -4.89
N LEU A 145 15.93 -2.57 -4.62
CA LEU A 145 15.37 -3.20 -3.43
C LEU A 145 15.88 -2.56 -2.14
N VAL A 146 17.19 -2.36 -2.02
CA VAL A 146 17.80 -1.77 -0.83
C VAL A 146 17.27 -0.35 -0.61
N LEU A 147 17.20 0.47 -1.67
CA LEU A 147 16.63 1.81 -1.60
C LEU A 147 15.15 1.79 -1.20
N LEU A 148 14.37 0.87 -1.77
CA LEU A 148 12.95 0.70 -1.46
C LEU A 148 12.73 0.29 -0.01
N VAL A 149 13.56 -0.61 0.55
CA VAL A 149 13.47 -1.02 1.96
C VAL A 149 13.79 0.16 2.88
N ILE A 150 14.87 0.89 2.63
CA ILE A 150 15.23 2.07 3.43
C ILE A 150 14.11 3.11 3.39
N TRP A 151 13.61 3.42 2.19
CA TRP A 151 12.51 4.35 2.00
C TRP A 151 11.23 3.87 2.72
N ALA A 152 10.86 2.60 2.58
CA ALA A 152 9.69 2.03 3.25
C ALA A 152 9.79 2.15 4.77
N ILE A 153 10.97 1.86 5.36
CA ILE A 153 11.20 2.04 6.80
C ILE A 153 10.95 3.50 7.20
N ILE A 154 11.53 4.46 6.49
CA ILE A 154 11.37 5.90 6.77
C ILE A 154 9.89 6.30 6.73
N ILE A 155 9.17 5.88 5.68
CA ILE A 155 7.75 6.23 5.50
C ILE A 155 6.87 5.58 6.56
N LEU A 156 7.13 4.32 6.94
CA LEU A 156 6.40 3.64 8.00
C LEU A 156 6.64 4.31 9.37
N PHE A 157 7.86 4.77 9.66
CA PHE A 157 8.12 5.58 10.86
C PHE A 157 7.34 6.90 10.84
N GLN A 158 7.24 7.56 9.69
CA GLN A 158 6.45 8.78 9.55
C GLN A 158 4.96 8.50 9.78
N ALA A 159 4.41 7.46 9.17
CA ALA A 159 3.03 7.03 9.38
C ALA A 159 2.78 6.67 10.86
N GLY A 160 3.69 5.95 11.51
CA GLY A 160 3.57 5.58 12.93
C GLY A 160 3.51 6.81 13.86
N ARG A 161 4.32 7.85 13.60
CA ARG A 161 4.28 9.11 14.35
C ARG A 161 2.99 9.89 14.15
N ILE A 162 2.35 9.76 12.99
CA ILE A 162 1.05 10.41 12.71
C ILE A 162 -0.04 9.81 13.61
N PHE A 163 0.03 8.52 13.93
CA PHE A 163 -0.95 7.81 14.75
C PHE A 163 -0.56 7.70 16.24
N SER A 164 0.62 8.17 16.65
CA SER A 164 1.14 7.93 18.00
C SER A 164 0.29 8.56 19.09
N THR A 165 -0.23 9.78 18.86
CA THR A 165 -1.07 10.50 19.84
C THR A 165 -2.37 9.75 20.15
N GLU A 166 -3.02 9.15 19.16
CA GLU A 166 -4.23 8.36 19.40
C GLU A 166 -3.95 7.00 20.05
N ILE A 167 -2.80 6.39 19.76
CA ILE A 167 -2.39 5.13 20.42
C ILE A 167 -2.14 5.39 21.91
N GLU A 168 -1.48 6.50 22.26
CA GLU A 168 -1.28 6.90 23.66
C GLU A 168 -2.61 7.16 24.39
N GLU A 169 -3.55 7.86 23.76
CA GLU A 169 -4.85 8.14 24.36
C GLU A 169 -5.65 6.85 24.62
N LYS A 170 -5.66 5.92 23.66
CA LYS A 170 -6.30 4.61 23.81
C LYS A 170 -5.61 3.72 24.84
N ALA A 171 -4.28 3.75 24.89
CA ALA A 171 -3.51 3.00 25.89
C ALA A 171 -3.83 3.53 27.30
N ALA A 172 -3.92 4.84 27.48
CA ALA A 172 -4.31 5.47 28.74
C ALA A 172 -5.75 5.09 29.15
N ASP A 173 -6.70 5.12 28.23
CA ASP A 173 -8.10 4.70 28.47
C ASP A 173 -8.20 3.21 28.82
N PHE A 174 -7.40 2.36 28.17
CA PHE A 174 -7.32 0.94 28.48
C PHE A 174 -6.72 0.70 29.87
N SER A 175 -5.61 1.35 30.20
CA SER A 175 -5.00 1.30 31.54
C SER A 175 -5.98 1.70 32.63
N LYS A 176 -6.75 2.79 32.44
CA LYS A 176 -7.79 3.22 33.38
C LYS A 176 -8.91 2.19 33.53
N ARG A 177 -9.31 1.50 32.46
CA ARG A 177 -10.32 0.42 32.52
C ARG A 177 -9.79 -0.80 33.29
N VAL A 178 -8.54 -1.19 33.06
CA VAL A 178 -7.90 -2.29 33.77
C VAL A 178 -7.77 -1.97 35.26
N GLU A 179 -7.42 -0.73 35.61
CA GLU A 179 -7.33 -0.27 36.99
C GLU A 179 -8.69 -0.28 37.69
N LYS A 180 -9.74 0.23 37.05
CA LYS A 180 -11.12 0.14 37.57
C LYS A 180 -11.60 -1.30 37.77
N LEU A 181 -11.31 -2.20 36.84
CA LEU A 181 -11.68 -3.62 36.96
C LEU A 181 -10.92 -4.32 38.11
N LYS A 182 -9.69 -3.88 38.41
CA LYS A 182 -8.92 -4.36 39.56
C LYS A 182 -9.49 -3.82 40.88
N GLU A 183 -9.95 -2.57 40.91
CA GLU A 183 -10.61 -1.96 42.07
C GLU A 183 -12.00 -2.56 42.34
N GLU A 184 -12.80 -2.80 41.29
CA GLU A 184 -14.14 -3.44 41.38
C GLU A 184 -14.06 -4.95 41.67
N GLY A 185 -12.96 -5.62 41.29
CA GLY A 185 -12.69 -7.03 41.58
C GLY A 185 -12.17 -7.32 43.00
N THR A 186 -12.09 -6.31 43.88
CA THR A 186 -11.68 -6.50 45.28
C THR A 186 -12.83 -6.14 46.25
N PRO A 187 -13.87 -6.98 46.42
CA PRO A 187 -14.79 -6.84 47.53
C PRO A 187 -14.12 -7.35 48.82
N GLU A 188 -13.89 -6.42 49.74
CA GLU A 188 -13.85 -6.60 51.19
C GLU A 188 -13.18 -7.88 51.76
N GLU A 189 -11.84 -7.94 51.77
CA GLU A 189 -11.12 -8.60 52.87
C GLU A 189 -10.89 -7.60 54.02
N LYS A 190 -11.97 -7.09 54.60
CA LYS A 190 -11.96 -6.54 55.97
C LYS A 190 -13.36 -6.66 56.59
N LYS A 191 -13.59 -7.79 57.27
CA LYS A 191 -14.25 -7.92 58.59
C LYS A 191 -14.57 -9.39 58.86
N GLU A 192 -13.67 -10.09 59.54
CA GLU A 192 -13.84 -10.63 60.91
C GLU A 192 -12.55 -11.32 61.37
#